data_AF-A0A060C232-F1
#
_entry.id   AF-A0A060C232-F1
#
_cell.length_a   1.000
_cell.length_b   1.000
_cell.length_c   1.000
_cell.angle_alpha   90.00
_cell.angle_beta   90.00
_cell.angle_gamma   90.00
#
_symmetry.space_group_name_H-M   'P 1'
#
loop_
_entity.id
_entity.type
_entity.pdbx_description
1 polymer ?
#
loop_
_entity_poly.entity_id
_entity_poly.type
_entity_poly.pdbx_seq_one_letter_code
_entity_poly.pdbx_strand_id
1 'polypeptide(L)'
;MKRNLSGEQLDGIIQKIRMLDDNITIIIIGPKVDLDRIIVSDCVVKNPFTSFWSAVVCLQRADLVISPDTSWVHVACAYQKPLIALYG
;
A
#
# COMPACT_ATOMS: atom_id res chain seq x y z
N MET A 1 -18.11 7.31 5.73
CA MET A 1 -16.87 7.45 6.52
C MET A 1 -15.72 6.89 5.67
N LYS A 2 -14.72 7.70 5.32
CA LYS A 2 -13.63 7.28 4.42
C LYS A 2 -12.66 6.38 5.20
N ARG A 3 -12.51 5.12 4.80
CA ARG A 3 -11.58 4.15 5.39
C ARG A 3 -10.18 4.29 4.76
N ASN A 4 -9.60 5.48 4.88
CA ASN A 4 -8.28 5.78 4.34
C ASN A 4 -7.31 6.04 5.49
N LEU A 5 -6.06 5.62 5.32
CA LEU A 5 -4.98 6.06 6.19
C LEU A 5 -4.74 7.56 5.99
N SER A 6 -4.55 8.30 7.08
CA SER A 6 -4.05 9.67 7.01
C SER A 6 -2.61 9.69 6.50
N GLY A 7 -2.14 10.85 6.03
CA GLY A 7 -0.73 11.02 5.63
C GLY A 7 0.23 10.67 6.77
N GLU A 8 -0.07 11.12 7.99
CA GLU A 8 0.73 10.82 9.19
C GLU A 8 0.77 9.32 9.53
N GLN A 9 -0.37 8.62 9.40
CA GLN A 9 -0.40 7.17 9.60
C GLN A 9 0.42 6.43 8.56
N LEU A 10 0.32 6.84 7.29
CA LEU A 10 1.09 6.26 6.21
C LEU A 10 2.60 6.49 6.41
N ASP A 11 3.00 7.71 6.76
CA ASP A 11 4.39 8.05 7.09
C ASP A 11 4.92 7.21 8.26
N GLY A 12 4.15 7.09 9.34
CA GLY A 12 4.54 6.27 10.49
C GLY A 12 4.73 4.79 10.15
N ILE A 13 3.93 4.24 9.22
CA ILE A 13 4.12 2.87 8.72
C ILE A 13 5.40 2.78 7.89
N ILE A 14 5.62 3.71 6.97
CA ILE A 14 6.81 3.74 6.11
C ILE A 14 8.08 3.80 6.96
N GLN A 15 8.15 4.72 7.91
CA GLN A 15 9.30 4.88 8.79
C GLN A 15 9.59 3.60 9.59
N LYS A 16 8.55 2.95 10.13
CA LYS A 16 8.72 1.67 10.84
C LYS A 16 9.28 0.57 9.94
N ILE A 17 8.82 0.47 8.70
CA ILE A 17 9.34 -0.51 7.74
C ILE A 17 10.81 -0.22 7.43
N ARG A 18 11.16 1.06 7.19
CA ARG A 18 12.53 1.50 6.92
C ARG A 18 13.48 1.23 8.08
N MET A 19 13.01 1.41 9.32
CA MET A 19 13.78 1.07 10.52
C MET A 19 14.08 -0.42 10.65
N LEU A 20 13.26 -1.29 10.04
CA LEU A 20 13.50 -2.74 10.04
C LEU A 20 14.56 -3.13 9.00
N ASP A 21 14.41 -2.63 7.77
CA ASP A 21 15.39 -2.80 6.70
C ASP A 21 15.15 -1.75 5.60
N ASP A 22 16.16 -0.92 5.35
CA ASP A 22 16.09 0.15 4.36
C ASP A 22 16.05 -0.37 2.91
N ASN A 23 16.39 -1.64 2.68
CA ASN A 23 16.33 -2.26 1.35
C ASN A 23 14.91 -2.72 0.96
N ILE A 24 13.94 -2.68 1.87
CA ILE A 24 12.57 -3.08 1.57
C ILE A 24 11.95 -2.11 0.55
N THR A 25 11.49 -2.64 -0.57
CA THR A 25 10.80 -1.82 -1.58
C THR A 25 9.34 -1.63 -1.19
N ILE A 26 8.94 -0.39 -0.92
CA ILE A 26 7.56 -0.04 -0.60
C ILE A 26 6.86 0.48 -1.86
N ILE A 27 5.79 -0.18 -2.27
CA ILE A 27 4.97 0.20 -3.42
C ILE A 27 3.57 0.60 -2.95
N ILE A 28 3.15 1.82 -3.25
CA ILE A 28 1.78 2.31 -2.99
C ILE A 28 0.95 2.14 -4.26
N ILE A 29 -0.17 1.42 -4.14
CA ILE A 29 -1.15 1.20 -5.22
C ILE A 29 -2.44 1.98 -4.93
N GLY A 30 -3.08 2.46 -5.99
CA GLY A 30 -4.33 3.22 -5.89
C GLY A 30 -4.61 4.04 -7.14
N PRO A 31 -5.73 4.76 -7.19
CA PRO A 31 -6.02 5.71 -8.27
C PRO A 31 -4.91 6.76 -8.36
N LYS A 32 -4.43 7.04 -9.58
CA LYS A 32 -3.32 7.98 -9.81
C LYS A 32 -3.53 9.35 -9.14
N VAL A 33 -4.74 9.90 -9.21
CA VAL A 33 -5.08 11.19 -8.58
C VAL A 33 -4.90 11.19 -7.06
N ASP A 34 -5.14 10.05 -6.41
CA ASP A 34 -4.96 9.92 -4.97
C ASP A 34 -3.49 9.71 -4.63
N LEU A 35 -2.76 8.90 -5.42
CA LEU A 35 -1.32 8.69 -5.27
C LEU A 35 -0.52 9.98 -5.44
N ASP A 36 -0.87 10.81 -6.41
CA ASP A 36 -0.21 12.09 -6.67
C ASP A 36 -0.39 13.08 -5.49
N ARG A 37 -1.44 12.92 -4.68
CA ARG A 37 -1.70 13.73 -3.47
C ARG A 37 -1.00 13.23 -2.21
N ILE A 38 -0.52 11.99 -2.21
CA ILE A 38 0.21 11.43 -1.06
C ILE A 38 1.56 12.13 -0.95
N ILE A 39 1.81 12.78 0.18
CA ILE A 39 3.11 13.35 0.54
C ILE A 39 3.62 12.49 1.70
N VAL A 40 4.82 11.94 1.54
CA VAL A 40 5.48 11.10 2.54
C VAL A 40 6.94 11.52 2.68
N SER A 41 7.49 11.29 3.87
CA SER A 41 8.84 11.69 4.28
C SER A 41 9.97 10.89 3.62
N ASP A 42 9.70 9.65 3.21
CA ASP A 42 10.69 8.74 2.62
C ASP A 42 10.36 8.36 1.17
N CYS A 43 11.39 7.90 0.45
CA CYS A 43 11.25 7.41 -0.91
C CYS A 43 10.41 6.12 -0.94
N VAL A 44 9.28 6.19 -1.65
CA VAL A 44 8.40 5.06 -1.96
C VAL A 44 8.11 5.05 -3.45
N VAL A 45 7.82 3.87 -3.99
CA VAL A 45 7.37 3.74 -5.37
C VAL A 45 5.85 3.91 -5.41
N LYS A 46 5.36 4.89 -6.16
CA LYS A 46 3.93 5.01 -6.47
C LYS A 46 3.66 4.29 -7.78
N ASN A 47 2.71 3.35 -7.80
CA ASN A 47 2.37 2.64 -9.04
C ASN A 47 1.97 3.65 -10.13
N PRO A 48 2.71 3.77 -11.25
CA PRO A 48 2.43 4.78 -12.26
C PRO A 48 1.24 4.39 -13.17
N PHE A 49 0.84 3.12 -13.14
CA PHE A 49 -0.18 2.58 -14.01
C PHE A 49 -1.58 2.78 -13.43
N THR A 50 -2.54 3.13 -14.29
CA THR A 50 -3.93 3.43 -13.90
C THR A 50 -4.87 2.23 -13.98
N SER A 51 -4.41 1.10 -14.52
CA SER A 51 -5.25 -0.08 -14.67
C SER A 51 -5.37 -0.87 -13.38
N PHE A 52 -6.57 -1.40 -13.11
CA PHE A 52 -6.79 -2.32 -11.99
C PHE A 52 -5.81 -3.51 -12.03
N TRP A 53 -5.62 -4.09 -13.22
CA TRP A 53 -4.74 -5.24 -13.42
C TRP A 53 -3.28 -4.94 -13.06
N SER A 54 -2.78 -3.73 -13.32
CA SER A 54 -1.42 -3.37 -12.91
C SER A 54 -1.24 -3.44 -11.38
N ALA A 55 -2.23 -2.95 -10.63
CA ALA A 55 -2.21 -2.97 -9.18
C ALA A 55 -2.37 -4.40 -8.64
N VAL A 56 -3.19 -5.24 -9.29
CA VAL A 56 -3.27 -6.68 -8.99
C VAL A 56 -1.93 -7.37 -9.20
N VAL A 57 -1.22 -7.05 -10.28
CA VAL A 57 0.12 -7.62 -10.56
C VAL A 57 1.13 -7.18 -9.51
N CYS A 58 1.10 -5.93 -9.05
CA CYS A 58 1.92 -5.48 -7.92
C CYS A 58 1.61 -6.31 -6.66
N LEU A 59 0.32 -6.46 -6.32
CA LEU A 59 -0.13 -7.25 -5.17
C LEU A 59 0.31 -8.72 -5.28
N GLN A 60 0.14 -9.35 -6.45
CA GLN A 60 0.55 -10.73 -6.71
C GLN A 60 2.06 -10.95 -6.56
N ARG A 61 2.88 -9.92 -6.75
CA ARG A 61 4.34 -10.00 -6.60
C ARG A 61 4.84 -9.52 -5.24
N ALA A 62 3.99 -8.89 -4.43
CA ALA A 62 4.35 -8.45 -3.10
C ALA A 62 4.58 -9.64 -2.15
N ASP A 63 5.56 -9.48 -1.26
CA ASP A 63 5.82 -10.38 -0.14
C ASP A 63 4.85 -10.12 1.03
N LEU A 64 4.36 -8.88 1.15
CA LEU A 64 3.41 -8.43 2.16
C LEU A 64 2.47 -7.37 1.59
N VAL A 65 1.19 -7.45 1.93
CA VAL A 65 0.19 -6.42 1.64
C VAL A 65 -0.25 -5.76 2.94
N ILE A 66 -0.32 -4.43 2.95
CA ILE A 66 -0.90 -3.65 4.05
C ILE A 66 -2.06 -2.83 3.47
N SER A 67 -3.25 -2.96 4.04
CA SER A 67 -4.44 -2.26 3.54
C SER A 67 -5.42 -1.94 4.68
N PRO A 68 -6.06 -0.76 4.69
CA PRO A 68 -7.29 -0.57 5.45
C PRO A 68 -8.41 -1.51 4.94
N ASP A 69 -9.51 -1.63 5.70
CA ASP A 69 -10.69 -2.43 5.34
C ASP A 69 -11.38 -1.96 4.05
N THR A 70 -10.81 -2.39 2.92
CA THR A 70 -11.17 -2.07 1.53
C THR A 70 -11.17 -3.32 0.66
N SER A 71 -11.60 -3.21 -0.60
CA SER A 71 -11.60 -4.34 -1.55
C SER A 71 -10.23 -5.00 -1.74
N TRP A 72 -9.12 -4.28 -1.50
CA TRP A 72 -7.77 -4.84 -1.60
C TRP A 72 -7.49 -5.95 -0.58
N VAL A 73 -8.16 -5.95 0.59
CA VAL A 73 -8.11 -7.06 1.56
C VAL A 73 -8.57 -8.35 0.92
N HIS A 74 -9.70 -8.32 0.20
CA HIS A 74 -10.23 -9.51 -0.46
C HIS A 74 -9.35 -9.98 -1.62
N VAL A 75 -8.76 -9.06 -2.38
CA VAL A 75 -7.82 -9.41 -3.45
C VAL A 75 -6.56 -10.08 -2.87
N ALA A 76 -6.01 -9.55 -1.77
CA ALA A 76 -4.89 -10.17 -1.07
C ALA A 76 -5.22 -11.58 -0.59
N CYS A 77 -6.40 -11.78 0.01
CA CYS A 77 -6.87 -13.10 0.42
C CYS A 77 -7.03 -14.07 -0.77
N ALA A 78 -7.59 -13.61 -1.90
CA ALA A 78 -7.77 -14.44 -3.09
C ALA A 78 -6.44 -14.94 -3.67
N TYR A 79 -5.37 -14.14 -3.56
CA TYR A 79 -4.01 -14.53 -3.94
C TYR A 79 -3.17 -15.09 -2.79
N GLN A 80 -3.79 -15.37 -1.64
CA GLN A 80 -3.15 -15.93 -0.45
C GLN A 80 -1.90 -15.16 -0.03
N LYS A 81 -1.92 -13.83 -0.16
CA LYS A 81 -0.80 -12.98 0.23
C LYS A 81 -0.77 -12.77 1.73
N PRO A 82 0.43 -12.77 2.35
CA PRO A 82 0.58 -12.24 3.69
C PRO A 82 -0.03 -10.84 3.76
N LEU A 83 -0.91 -10.61 4.74
CA LEU A 83 -1.75 -9.43 4.80
C LEU A 83 -1.81 -8.87 6.22
N ILE A 84 -1.58 -7.57 6.34
CA ILE A 84 -1.95 -6.77 7.51
C ILE A 84 -3.17 -5.93 7.13
N ALA A 85 -4.34 -6.34 7.61
CA ALA A 85 -5.58 -5.60 7.45
C ALA A 85 -5.78 -4.64 8.64
N LEU A 86 -5.99 -3.36 8.35
CA LEU A 86 -6.17 -2.31 9.36
C LEU A 86 -7.66 -2.00 9.53
N TYR A 87 -8.16 -2.24 10.74
CA TYR A 87 -9.53 -1.95 11.16
C TYR A 87 -9.51 -0.83 12.19
N GLY A 88 -10.51 0.06 12.14
CA GLY A 88 -10.66 1.20 13.04
C GLY A 88 -12.12 1.65 13.11
#